data_AF-A0A7C9BJN0-F1
#
_entry.id   AF-A0A7C9BJN0-F1
#
_cell.length_a   1.000
_cell.length_b   1.000
_cell.length_c   1.000
_cell.angle_alpha   90.00
_cell.angle_beta   90.00
_cell.angle_gamma   90.00
#
_symmetry.space_group_name_H-M   'P 1'
#
loop_
_entity.id
_entity.type
_entity.pdbx_description
1 polymer ?
#
loop_
_entity_poly.entity_id
_entity_poly.type
_entity_poly.pdbx_seq_one_letter_code
_entity_poly.pdbx_strand_id
1 'polypeptide(L)'
;MSKLLISCMLGLTITLSHAQTKTRAFFMVGDYSQPEWEKLAFEVDGTKCSIMYAYRKHETGYPLKILGVGKVGNAKALRVSIPGFNKTYLIYKDVPKKGLVMVSEDQSYRKFFALGYEGPVNGVGTFCASCANEPAEAFALVDSFLER
;
A
#
# COMPACT_ATOMS: atom_id res chain seq x y z
N MET A 1 -54.12 10.40 -43.41
CA MET A 1 -52.86 11.13 -43.18
C MET A 1 -52.13 10.44 -42.03
N SER A 2 -51.05 9.73 -42.36
CA SER A 2 -50.34 8.79 -41.48
C SER A 2 -49.56 9.49 -40.37
N LYS A 3 -49.64 8.95 -39.14
CA LYS A 3 -48.84 9.37 -37.99
C LYS A 3 -47.49 8.65 -38.02
N LEU A 4 -46.41 9.40 -38.17
CA LEU A 4 -45.04 8.93 -38.08
C LEU A 4 -44.62 8.87 -36.60
N LEU A 5 -44.36 7.67 -36.08
CA LEU A 5 -43.78 7.45 -34.75
C LEU A 5 -42.27 7.28 -34.90
N ILE A 6 -41.52 8.32 -34.55
CA ILE A 6 -40.06 8.30 -34.48
C ILE A 6 -39.68 7.67 -33.13
N SER A 7 -39.32 6.40 -33.16
CA SER A 7 -38.74 5.68 -32.03
C SER A 7 -37.27 6.07 -31.89
N CYS A 8 -36.96 6.90 -30.89
CA CYS A 8 -35.61 7.31 -30.56
C CYS A 8 -34.99 6.24 -29.65
N MET A 9 -34.25 5.28 -30.23
CA MET A 9 -33.46 4.32 -29.46
C MET A 9 -32.29 5.05 -28.80
N LEU A 10 -32.40 5.26 -27.50
CA LEU A 10 -31.33 5.76 -26.65
C LEU A 10 -30.28 4.64 -26.46
N GLY A 11 -29.24 4.66 -27.29
CA GLY A 11 -28.11 3.74 -27.19
C GLY A 11 -27.27 4.04 -25.95
N LEU A 12 -27.53 3.32 -24.85
CA LEU A 12 -26.74 3.38 -23.63
C LEU A 12 -25.37 2.72 -23.89
N THR A 13 -24.38 3.51 -24.27
CA THR A 13 -22.99 3.06 -24.38
C THR A 13 -22.41 2.95 -22.98
N ILE A 14 -22.34 1.71 -22.46
CA ILE A 14 -21.67 1.40 -21.19
C ILE A 14 -20.17 1.54 -21.45
N THR A 15 -19.58 2.67 -21.07
CA THR A 15 -18.13 2.84 -21.03
C THR A 15 -17.59 2.02 -19.86
N LEU A 16 -16.99 0.85 -20.17
CA LEU A 16 -16.20 0.08 -19.23
C LEU A 16 -14.93 0.88 -18.89
N SER A 17 -15.03 1.77 -17.91
CA SER A 17 -13.86 2.40 -17.28
C SER A 17 -12.99 1.30 -16.69
N HIS A 18 -11.87 1.01 -17.34
CA HIS A 18 -10.86 0.11 -16.82
C HIS A 18 -10.19 0.79 -15.62
N ALA A 19 -10.67 0.48 -14.42
CA ALA A 19 -9.99 0.85 -13.19
C ALA A 19 -8.57 0.24 -13.24
N GLN A 20 -7.56 1.09 -13.30
CA GLN A 20 -6.17 0.65 -13.36
C GLN A 20 -5.82 -0.10 -12.07
N THR A 21 -5.41 -1.35 -12.20
CA THR A 21 -4.98 -2.18 -11.07
C THR A 21 -3.82 -1.50 -10.34
N LYS A 22 -4.00 -1.28 -9.04
CA LYS A 22 -2.94 -0.79 -8.17
C LYS A 22 -1.97 -1.93 -7.89
N THR A 23 -0.68 -1.67 -8.01
CA THR A 23 0.40 -2.64 -7.78
C THR A 23 1.37 -2.18 -6.71
N ARG A 24 1.25 -0.93 -6.24
CA ARG A 24 2.14 -0.33 -5.26
C ARG A 24 1.39 0.37 -4.14
N ALA A 25 1.86 0.24 -2.91
CA ALA A 25 1.37 0.99 -1.76
C ALA A 25 2.53 1.43 -0.88
N PHE A 26 2.51 2.69 -0.45
CA PHE A 26 3.53 3.24 0.44
C PHE A 26 2.89 3.63 1.75
N PHE A 27 3.51 3.26 2.86
CA PHE A 27 3.10 3.70 4.18
C PHE A 27 4.26 4.41 4.83
N MET A 28 4.02 5.56 5.45
CA MET A 28 5.06 6.43 5.97
C MET A 28 4.81 6.86 7.41
N VAL A 29 5.90 7.04 8.14
CA VAL A 29 5.98 7.87 9.34
C VAL A 29 6.59 9.18 8.91
N GLY A 30 5.88 10.29 9.12
CA GLY A 30 6.31 11.59 8.62
C GLY A 30 6.31 11.67 7.09
N ASP A 31 7.13 12.57 6.55
CA ASP A 31 7.34 12.80 5.12
C ASP A 31 8.82 13.05 4.84
N TYR A 32 9.22 13.10 3.56
CA TYR A 32 10.63 13.25 3.17
C TYR A 32 11.32 14.54 3.68
N SER A 33 10.56 15.56 4.11
CA SER A 33 11.13 16.77 4.73
C SER A 33 11.52 16.57 6.20
N GLN A 34 11.00 15.53 6.85
CA GLN A 34 11.20 15.29 8.28
C GLN A 34 12.49 14.50 8.55
N PRO A 35 13.19 14.76 9.67
CA PRO A 35 14.47 14.13 9.93
C PRO A 35 14.40 12.62 10.25
N GLU A 36 13.24 12.14 10.69
CA GLU A 36 13.04 10.78 11.20
C GLU A 36 11.99 10.02 10.40
N TRP A 37 11.87 10.32 9.10
CA TRP A 37 10.91 9.65 8.24
C TRP A 37 11.29 8.18 8.05
N GLU A 38 10.25 7.36 7.96
CA GLU A 38 10.36 5.94 7.63
C GLU A 38 9.28 5.57 6.62
N LYS A 39 9.59 4.62 5.75
CA LYS A 39 8.71 4.17 4.67
C LYS A 39 8.69 2.64 4.59
N LEU A 40 7.48 2.08 4.51
CA LEU A 40 7.24 0.72 4.03
C LEU A 40 6.65 0.81 2.63
N ALA A 41 7.32 0.22 1.65
CA ALA A 41 6.85 0.15 0.27
C ALA A 41 6.47 -1.29 -0.07
N PHE A 42 5.24 -1.51 -0.47
CA PHE A 42 4.71 -2.79 -0.93
C PHE A 42 4.57 -2.76 -2.45
N GLU A 43 5.04 -3.81 -3.12
CA GLU A 43 4.91 -3.97 -4.56
C GLU A 43 4.43 -5.38 -4.89
N VAL A 44 3.41 -5.47 -5.75
CA VAL A 44 2.81 -6.70 -6.26
C VAL A 44 2.87 -6.65 -7.79
N ASP A 45 3.74 -7.45 -8.38
CA ASP A 45 3.89 -7.62 -9.83
C ASP A 45 3.60 -9.07 -10.20
N GLY A 46 2.36 -9.33 -10.61
CA GLY A 46 1.86 -10.67 -10.87
C GLY A 46 2.04 -11.60 -9.66
N THR A 47 2.90 -12.61 -9.78
CA THR A 47 3.20 -13.54 -8.68
C THR A 47 4.31 -13.04 -7.76
N LYS A 48 5.07 -12.01 -8.14
CA LYS A 48 6.16 -11.46 -7.35
C LYS A 48 5.62 -10.41 -6.37
N CYS A 49 5.99 -10.57 -5.11
CA CYS A 49 5.65 -9.65 -4.04
C CYS A 49 6.94 -9.20 -3.37
N SER A 50 7.11 -7.91 -3.14
CA SER A 50 8.26 -7.37 -2.42
C SER A 50 7.84 -6.29 -1.44
N ILE A 51 8.59 -6.19 -0.34
CA ILE A 51 8.43 -5.13 0.65
C ILE A 51 9.81 -4.50 0.87
N MET A 52 9.88 -3.18 0.82
CA MET A 52 11.07 -2.40 1.14
C MET A 52 10.83 -1.55 2.39
N TYR A 53 11.85 -1.46 3.25
CA TYR A 53 11.87 -0.52 4.36
C TYR A 53 12.97 0.51 4.13
N ALA A 54 12.59 1.79 4.08
CA ALA A 54 13.53 2.90 3.94
C ALA A 54 13.38 3.87 5.10
N TYR A 55 14.46 4.57 5.41
CA TYR A 55 14.47 5.68 6.36
C TYR A 55 15.54 6.67 5.92
N ARG A 56 15.55 7.87 6.51
CA ARG A 56 16.37 8.99 6.03
C ARG A 56 17.85 8.68 5.76
N LYS A 57 18.53 7.88 6.60
CA LYS A 57 19.95 7.56 6.39
C LYS A 57 20.18 6.47 5.34
N HIS A 58 19.12 5.82 4.86
CA HIS A 58 19.17 4.75 3.89
C HIS A 58 17.95 4.79 2.97
N GLU A 59 17.89 5.82 2.12
CA GLU A 59 16.71 6.12 1.29
C GLU A 59 16.45 5.08 0.21
N THR A 60 17.50 4.37 -0.23
CA THR A 60 17.40 3.24 -1.18
C THR A 60 16.63 2.06 -0.61
N GLY A 61 16.53 1.97 0.72
CA GLY A 61 15.78 0.96 1.45
C GLY A 61 16.44 -0.42 1.52
N TYR A 62 15.97 -1.19 2.49
CA TYR A 62 16.29 -2.59 2.72
C TYR A 62 15.16 -3.47 2.18
N PRO A 63 15.46 -4.49 1.36
CA PRO A 63 14.47 -5.50 1.01
C PRO A 63 14.17 -6.36 2.23
N LEU A 64 12.90 -6.44 2.61
CA LEU A 64 12.46 -7.27 3.74
C LEU A 64 12.41 -8.73 3.31
N LYS A 65 12.80 -9.61 4.23
CA LYS A 65 12.56 -11.04 4.10
C LYS A 65 11.26 -11.38 4.81
N ILE A 66 10.28 -11.89 4.05
CA ILE A 66 9.03 -12.42 4.59
C ILE A 66 9.34 -13.77 5.25
N LEU A 67 9.03 -13.88 6.54
CA LEU A 67 9.25 -15.09 7.34
C LEU A 67 7.97 -15.92 7.52
N GLY A 68 6.82 -15.35 7.15
CA GLY A 68 5.51 -16.00 7.20
C GLY A 68 4.43 -15.06 7.72
N VAL A 69 3.31 -15.65 8.14
CA VAL A 69 2.16 -14.94 8.71
C VAL A 69 2.02 -15.31 10.19
N GLY A 70 1.79 -14.31 11.03
CA GLY A 70 1.51 -14.43 12.46
C GLY A 70 0.23 -13.71 12.84
N LYS A 71 0.06 -13.43 14.13
CA LYS A 71 -1.07 -12.66 14.68
C LYS A 71 -0.63 -11.67 15.74
N VAL A 72 -1.29 -10.52 15.80
CA VAL A 72 -1.23 -9.56 16.90
C VAL A 72 -2.65 -9.35 17.42
N GLY A 73 -2.97 -9.94 18.57
CA GLY A 73 -4.36 -10.08 19.01
C GLY A 73 -5.17 -10.87 17.96
N ASN A 74 -6.24 -10.26 17.45
CA ASN A 74 -7.09 -10.85 16.41
C ASN A 74 -6.67 -10.45 14.98
N ALA A 75 -5.69 -9.57 14.81
CA ALA A 75 -5.22 -9.14 13.49
C ALA A 75 -4.19 -10.12 12.91
N LYS A 76 -4.34 -10.51 11.64
CA LYS A 76 -3.28 -11.19 10.89
C LYS A 76 -2.11 -10.22 10.69
N ALA A 77 -0.89 -10.72 10.83
CA ALA A 77 0.33 -9.92 10.71
C ALA A 77 1.34 -10.60 9.79
N LEU A 78 2.02 -9.81 8.95
CA LEU A 78 3.20 -10.27 8.20
C LEU A 78 4.39 -10.29 9.15
N ARG A 79 5.02 -11.46 9.28
CA ARG A 79 6.27 -11.61 10.02
C ARG A 79 7.42 -11.39 9.05
N VAL A 80 8.29 -10.43 9.34
CA VAL A 80 9.38 -10.01 8.45
C VAL A 80 10.68 -9.81 9.22
N SER A 81 11.81 -9.89 8.52
CA SER A 81 13.10 -9.41 9.01
C SER A 81 13.69 -8.40 8.05
N ILE A 82 14.43 -7.43 8.60
CA ILE A 82 15.22 -6.48 7.82
C ILE A 82 16.68 -6.96 7.86
N PRO A 83 17.31 -7.26 6.72
CA PRO A 83 18.72 -7.67 6.69
C PRO A 83 19.62 -6.64 7.38
N GLY A 84 20.51 -7.11 8.27
CA GLY A 84 21.39 -6.26 9.08
C GLY A 84 20.78 -5.76 10.38
N PHE A 85 19.46 -5.94 10.59
CA PHE A 85 18.80 -5.64 11.85
C PHE A 85 18.62 -6.96 12.61
N ASN A 86 19.11 -7.03 13.85
CA ASN A 86 18.99 -8.23 14.67
C ASN A 86 17.60 -8.34 15.34
N LYS A 87 16.53 -8.16 14.56
CA LYS A 87 15.14 -8.18 15.04
C LYS A 87 14.20 -8.76 13.98
N THR A 88 13.15 -9.40 14.48
CA THR A 88 11.97 -9.78 13.70
C THR A 88 10.85 -8.80 14.00
N TYR A 89 10.05 -8.49 12.98
CA TYR A 89 8.96 -7.53 13.06
C TYR A 89 7.65 -8.16 12.60
N LEU A 90 6.55 -7.67 13.17
CA LEU A 90 5.18 -7.95 12.76
C LEU A 90 4.58 -6.68 12.17
N ILE A 91 4.09 -6.77 10.93
CA ILE A 91 3.38 -5.68 10.25
C ILE A 91 1.91 -6.08 10.11
N TYR A 92 1.00 -5.27 10.63
CA TYR A 92 -0.44 -5.55 10.59
C TYR A 92 -1.26 -4.29 10.36
N LYS A 93 -2.46 -4.45 9.81
CA LYS A 93 -3.39 -3.36 9.53
C LYS A 93 -3.99 -2.80 10.82
N ASP A 94 -3.98 -1.50 10.98
CA ASP A 94 -4.83 -0.76 11.92
C ASP A 94 -5.97 -0.14 11.10
N VAL A 95 -7.06 -0.90 10.98
CA VAL A 95 -8.22 -0.54 10.15
C VAL A 95 -8.88 0.78 10.63
N PRO A 96 -9.13 0.99 11.94
CA PRO A 96 -9.66 2.27 12.42
C PRO A 96 -8.78 3.47 12.06
N LYS A 97 -7.45 3.34 12.14
CA LYS A 97 -6.53 4.43 11.81
C LYS A 97 -6.11 4.48 10.34
N LYS A 98 -6.61 3.56 9.50
CA LYS A 98 -6.34 3.51 8.05
C LYS A 98 -4.84 3.47 7.72
N GLY A 99 -4.07 2.69 8.47
CA GLY A 99 -2.64 2.52 8.25
C GLY A 99 -2.11 1.17 8.71
N LEU A 100 -0.78 1.06 8.78
CA LEU A 100 -0.10 -0.14 9.27
C LEU A 100 0.57 0.13 10.61
N VAL A 101 0.65 -0.88 11.45
CA VAL A 101 1.52 -0.89 12.62
C VAL A 101 2.63 -1.89 12.34
N MET A 102 3.87 -1.44 12.54
CA MET A 102 5.04 -2.31 12.58
C MET A 102 5.56 -2.34 14.00
N VAL A 103 5.72 -3.55 14.54
CA VAL A 103 6.21 -3.78 15.90
C VAL A 103 7.30 -4.83 15.88
N SER A 104 8.38 -4.65 16.64
CA SER A 104 9.37 -5.72 16.84
C SER A 104 8.82 -6.77 17.81
N GLU A 105 9.20 -8.04 17.63
CA GLU A 105 8.72 -9.11 18.51
C GLU A 105 9.17 -8.92 19.98
N ASP A 106 10.30 -8.24 20.20
CA ASP A 106 10.80 -7.84 21.52
C ASP A 106 10.10 -6.60 22.11
N GLN A 107 9.11 -6.03 21.41
CA GLN A 107 8.33 -4.84 21.78
C GLN A 107 9.13 -3.53 21.95
N SER A 108 10.43 -3.52 21.68
CA SER A 108 11.27 -2.31 21.81
C SER A 108 11.09 -1.29 20.67
N TYR A 109 10.46 -1.70 19.57
CA TYR A 109 10.13 -0.85 18.44
C TYR A 109 8.65 -0.99 18.11
N ARG A 110 7.94 0.14 18.00
CA ARG A 110 6.55 0.20 17.56
C ARG A 110 6.29 1.52 16.86
N LYS A 111 5.86 1.47 15.59
CA LYS A 111 5.47 2.66 14.83
C LYS A 111 4.19 2.42 14.03
N PHE A 112 3.41 3.49 13.89
CA PHE A 112 2.24 3.54 13.02
C PHE A 112 2.61 4.27 11.74
N PHE A 113 2.43 3.61 10.60
CA PHE A 113 2.68 4.11 9.27
C PHE A 113 1.35 4.45 8.60
N ALA A 114 1.10 5.74 8.39
CA ALA A 114 -0.06 6.20 7.63
C ALA A 114 0.13 5.91 6.13
N LEU A 115 -0.95 5.87 5.35
CA LEU A 115 -0.83 5.79 3.89
C LEU A 115 -0.03 7.01 3.38
N GLY A 116 1.10 6.75 2.73
CA GLY A 116 1.95 7.73 2.12
C GLY A 116 1.47 8.09 0.72
N TYR A 117 1.70 9.34 0.32
CA TYR A 117 1.43 9.82 -1.02
C TYR A 117 2.70 9.74 -1.86
N GLU A 118 2.61 9.15 -3.05
CA GLU A 118 3.70 9.13 -4.04
C GLU A 118 3.17 9.65 -5.39
N GLY A 119 3.45 10.92 -5.67
CA GLY A 119 2.93 11.65 -6.82
C GLY A 119 3.43 13.11 -6.83
N PRO A 120 2.89 13.97 -7.73
CA PRO A 120 3.36 15.33 -7.88
C PRO A 120 3.25 16.12 -6.57
N VAL A 121 4.33 16.77 -6.18
CA VAL A 121 4.33 17.69 -5.04
C VAL A 121 4.31 19.10 -5.60
N ASN A 122 3.30 19.89 -5.24
CA ASN A 122 3.12 21.26 -5.75
C ASN A 122 3.13 21.35 -7.28
N GLY A 123 2.56 20.34 -7.97
CA GLY A 123 2.49 20.30 -9.44
C GLY A 123 3.79 19.88 -10.13
N VAL A 124 4.84 19.53 -9.38
CA VAL A 124 6.11 19.01 -9.92
C VAL A 124 6.17 17.50 -9.74
N GLY A 125 6.35 16.77 -10.84
CA GLY A 125 6.42 15.30 -10.88
C GLY A 125 5.28 14.67 -11.70
N THR A 126 5.23 13.34 -11.75
CA THR A 126 4.18 12.58 -12.45
C THR A 126 3.37 11.76 -11.46
N PHE A 127 2.07 11.66 -11.70
CA PHE A 127 1.18 10.83 -10.91
C PHE A 127 1.57 9.35 -11.00
N CYS A 128 1.71 8.68 -9.85
CA CYS A 128 1.88 7.24 -9.84
C CYS A 128 0.53 6.55 -10.04
N ALA A 129 0.22 6.26 -11.31
CA ALA A 129 -1.04 5.64 -11.69
C ALA A 129 -1.24 4.24 -11.08
N SER A 130 -0.15 3.50 -10.88
CA SER A 130 -0.11 2.18 -10.26
C SER A 130 -0.12 2.20 -8.73
N CYS A 131 0.00 3.37 -8.10
CA CYS A 131 0.03 3.49 -6.65
C CYS A 131 -1.38 3.61 -6.08
N ALA A 132 -1.61 2.91 -4.98
CA ALA A 132 -2.78 3.07 -4.14
C ALA A 132 -2.79 4.47 -3.53
N ASN A 133 -3.91 5.17 -3.65
CA ASN A 133 -4.09 6.50 -3.05
C ASN A 133 -5.18 6.47 -1.97
N GLU A 134 -5.94 5.38 -1.89
CA GLU A 134 -6.94 5.16 -0.86
C GLU A 134 -6.57 3.99 0.06
N PRO A 135 -6.90 4.04 1.37
CA PRO A 135 -6.57 2.97 2.31
C PRO A 135 -7.12 1.60 1.92
N ALA A 136 -8.29 1.54 1.26
CA ALA A 136 -8.86 0.28 0.81
C ALA A 136 -8.00 -0.39 -0.29
N GLU A 137 -7.51 0.40 -1.25
CA GLU A 137 -6.61 -0.08 -2.31
C GLU A 137 -5.27 -0.55 -1.71
N ALA A 138 -4.72 0.24 -0.78
CA ALA A 138 -3.46 -0.07 -0.14
C ALA A 138 -3.54 -1.34 0.73
N PHE A 139 -4.66 -1.53 1.44
CA PHE A 139 -4.90 -2.74 2.22
C PHE A 139 -5.12 -3.97 1.37
N ALA A 140 -5.77 -3.87 0.21
CA ALA A 140 -5.89 -4.99 -0.73
C ALA A 140 -4.52 -5.48 -1.21
N LEU A 141 -3.58 -4.55 -1.44
CA LEU A 141 -2.19 -4.90 -1.74
C LEU A 141 -1.51 -5.60 -0.58
N VAL A 142 -1.67 -5.13 0.66
CA VAL A 142 -1.12 -5.79 1.85
C VAL A 142 -1.71 -7.19 2.06
N ASP A 143 -3.01 -7.37 1.81
CA ASP A 143 -3.68 -8.66 1.93
C ASP A 143 -3.12 -9.71 0.97
N SER A 144 -2.65 -9.29 -0.21
CA SER A 144 -1.98 -10.16 -1.19
C SER A 144 -0.69 -10.83 -0.66
N PHE A 145 -0.14 -10.34 0.46
CA PHE A 145 1.00 -10.94 1.16
C PHE A 145 0.57 -11.87 2.30
N LEU A 146 -0.64 -11.68 2.85
CA LEU A 146 -1.15 -12.42 4.01
C LEU A 146 -1.85 -13.73 3.63
N GLU A 147 -2.16 -13.91 2.35
CA GLU A 147 -2.86 -15.07 1.79
C GLU A 147 -1.92 -16.09 1.13
N ARG A 148 -0.61 -15.82 1.15
CA ARG A 148 0.45 -16.67 0.59
C ARG A 148 1.11 -17.49 1.69
#